data_AF-A0A7J7G807-F1
#
_entry.id   AF-A0A7J7G807-F1
#
_cell.length_a   1.000
_cell.length_b   1.000
_cell.length_c   1.000
_cell.angle_alpha   90.00
_cell.angle_beta   90.00
_cell.angle_gamma   90.00
#
_symmetry.space_group_name_H-M   'P 1'
#
loop_
_entity.id
_entity.type
_entity.pdbx_description
1 polymer ?
#
loop_
_entity_poly.entity_id
_entity_poly.type
_entity_poly.pdbx_seq_one_letter_code
_entity_poly.pdbx_strand_id
1 'polypeptide(L)'
;MATIFNSYSGLYLLAFFCFIQLSVLNYPIAAQTSDSSFGGGGFTAELIHRDSPLSPLYNPSTNKLNRLVNSFRRSFSRASHLKQTLKSSTDGIQSQIVYAGGEYIMKLSVGTPPVPLFGIVDIGSDLTWTQCEPCTQCFKQNLPYFDPKHSSTYKELSCRSQFCEFLGSADPSTCTSRDSICQYSTHYGDNSFSIGHLAAETFTFESSTDGRAVPIPIMVFGCGHNDEGTFNETATDTVHILLPSDFRQTVAGDSSECSTSPETRQNV
;
A
#
# COMPACT_ATOMS: atom_id res chain seq x y z
N MET A 1 63.17 30.71 -30.84
CA MET A 1 62.22 29.66 -31.30
C MET A 1 61.67 28.89 -30.12
N ALA A 2 60.77 29.49 -29.33
CA ALA A 2 60.06 28.80 -28.24
C ALA A 2 58.90 29.67 -27.73
N THR A 3 57.83 29.87 -28.53
CA THR A 3 56.61 30.54 -28.01
C THR A 3 55.33 30.36 -28.84
N ILE A 4 55.22 29.39 -29.77
CA ILE A 4 53.99 29.23 -30.59
C ILE A 4 53.32 27.84 -30.45
N PHE A 5 53.87 26.92 -29.67
CA PHE A 5 53.34 25.56 -29.58
C PHE A 5 52.40 25.26 -28.39
N ASN A 6 51.87 26.28 -27.69
CA ASN A 6 51.09 26.04 -26.47
C ASN A 6 49.69 26.67 -26.43
N SER A 7 49.19 27.21 -27.55
CA SER A 7 47.83 27.80 -27.57
C SER A 7 46.78 26.89 -28.21
N TYR A 8 47.18 25.86 -28.97
CA TYR A 8 46.23 24.99 -29.66
C TYR A 8 45.87 23.71 -28.89
N SER A 9 46.73 23.22 -27.99
CA SER A 9 46.49 21.98 -27.22
C SER A 9 45.28 22.07 -26.28
N GLY A 10 45.08 23.22 -25.63
CA GLY A 10 43.94 23.46 -24.74
C GLY A 10 42.59 23.55 -25.46
N LEU A 11 42.57 24.12 -26.68
CA LEU A 11 41.36 24.18 -27.51
C LEU A 11 40.96 22.80 -28.04
N TYR A 12 41.91 21.95 -28.40
CA TYR A 12 41.61 20.57 -28.80
C TYR A 12 41.08 19.74 -27.62
N LEU A 13 41.61 19.91 -26.41
CA LEU A 13 41.10 19.24 -25.21
C LEU A 13 39.69 19.70 -24.84
N LEU A 14 39.41 21.00 -24.85
CA LEU A 14 38.06 21.55 -24.60
C LEU A 14 37.05 21.11 -25.67
N ALA A 15 37.44 21.10 -26.95
CA ALA A 15 36.60 20.57 -28.02
C ALA A 15 36.32 19.07 -27.83
N PHE A 16 37.32 18.28 -27.41
CA PHE A 16 37.15 16.84 -27.17
C PHE A 16 36.17 16.55 -26.02
N PHE A 17 36.25 17.30 -24.91
CA PHE A 17 35.30 17.17 -23.80
C PHE A 17 33.89 17.64 -24.16
N CYS A 18 33.75 18.67 -24.99
CA CYS A 18 32.45 19.17 -25.44
C CYS A 18 31.77 18.19 -26.43
N PHE A 19 32.53 17.57 -27.33
CA PHE A 19 32.03 16.52 -28.23
C PHE A 19 31.65 15.24 -27.49
N ILE A 20 32.39 14.86 -26.42
CA ILE A 20 32.00 13.72 -25.58
C ILE A 20 30.66 14.01 -24.89
N GLN A 21 30.47 15.18 -24.26
CA GLN A 21 29.19 15.51 -23.62
C GLN A 21 28.01 15.61 -24.60
N LEU A 22 28.22 16.14 -25.82
CA LEU A 22 27.18 16.18 -26.86
C LEU A 22 26.86 14.80 -27.44
N SER A 23 27.82 13.86 -27.44
CA SER A 23 27.58 12.47 -27.85
C SER A 23 26.85 11.64 -26.79
N VAL A 24 27.02 11.92 -25.49
CA VAL A 24 26.28 11.21 -24.42
C VAL A 24 24.84 11.73 -24.28
N LEU A 25 24.57 12.99 -24.63
CA LEU A 25 23.22 13.59 -24.56
C LEU A 25 22.30 13.27 -25.74
N ASN A 26 22.81 12.63 -26.80
CA ASN A 26 22.04 12.25 -27.99
C ASN A 26 22.09 10.76 -28.33
N TYR A 27 22.55 9.91 -27.42
CA TYR A 27 22.09 8.53 -27.49
C TYR A 27 20.61 8.57 -27.12
N PRO A 28 19.68 8.17 -28.01
CA PRO A 28 18.42 7.69 -27.50
C PRO A 28 18.82 6.57 -26.55
N ILE A 29 18.68 6.81 -25.24
CA ILE A 29 18.34 5.72 -24.34
C ILE A 29 16.99 5.29 -24.90
N ALA A 30 17.03 4.42 -25.91
CA ALA A 30 16.06 3.37 -26.00
C ALA A 30 16.21 2.70 -24.64
N ALA A 31 15.39 3.18 -23.69
CA ALA A 31 14.95 2.34 -22.63
C ALA A 31 14.43 1.15 -23.41
N GLN A 32 15.25 0.10 -23.48
CA GLN A 32 14.71 -1.22 -23.51
C GLN A 32 13.93 -1.27 -22.19
N THR A 33 12.71 -0.73 -22.21
CA THR A 33 11.59 -1.52 -21.76
C THR A 33 11.84 -2.83 -22.49
N SER A 34 12.50 -3.75 -21.80
CA SER A 34 11.98 -5.08 -21.82
C SER A 34 10.50 -4.87 -21.49
N ASP A 35 9.70 -4.69 -22.54
CA ASP A 35 8.57 -5.57 -22.75
C ASP A 35 9.16 -7.00 -22.61
N SER A 36 9.48 -7.39 -21.36
CA SER A 36 8.78 -8.50 -20.82
C SER A 36 7.33 -8.12 -21.03
N SER A 37 6.82 -8.48 -22.20
CA SER A 37 5.45 -8.88 -22.33
C SER A 37 5.24 -9.78 -21.12
N PHE A 38 4.68 -9.21 -20.05
CA PHE A 38 3.94 -9.99 -19.09
C PHE A 38 2.81 -10.55 -19.95
N GLY A 39 3.09 -11.66 -20.62
CA GLY A 39 2.08 -12.57 -21.10
C GLY A 39 1.38 -13.07 -19.85
N GLY A 40 0.46 -12.26 -19.36
CA GLY A 40 -0.12 -12.43 -18.03
C GLY A 40 -1.42 -11.66 -18.04
N GLY A 41 -2.48 -12.32 -18.50
CA GLY A 41 -3.83 -11.78 -18.38
C GLY A 41 -4.05 -11.32 -16.94
N GLY A 42 -4.55 -10.10 -16.79
CA GLY A 42 -4.98 -9.57 -15.50
C GLY A 42 -6.01 -10.49 -14.86
N PHE A 43 -6.26 -10.28 -13.57
CA PHE A 43 -7.31 -10.98 -12.84
C PHE A 43 -8.25 -9.96 -12.21
N THR A 44 -9.48 -10.38 -11.97
CA THR A 44 -10.45 -9.59 -11.21
C THR A 44 -10.54 -10.20 -9.82
N ALA A 45 -10.26 -9.43 -8.78
CA ALA A 45 -10.55 -9.81 -7.40
C ALA A 45 -12.00 -9.44 -7.05
N GLU A 46 -12.70 -10.29 -6.31
CA GLU A 46 -14.02 -9.95 -5.79
C GLU A 46 -13.90 -9.08 -4.53
N LEU A 47 -14.62 -7.94 -4.53
CA LEU A 47 -14.84 -7.13 -3.34
C LEU A 47 -16.21 -7.48 -2.74
N ILE A 48 -16.20 -8.12 -1.58
CA ILE A 48 -17.40 -8.56 -0.89
C ILE A 48 -17.88 -7.43 0.02
N HIS A 49 -19.01 -6.81 -0.33
CA HIS A 49 -19.64 -5.80 0.52
C HIS A 49 -20.00 -6.40 1.89
N ARG A 50 -19.73 -5.69 2.99
CA ARG A 50 -19.92 -6.19 4.37
C ARG A 50 -21.31 -6.77 4.68
N ASP A 51 -22.34 -6.20 4.06
CA ASP A 51 -23.75 -6.60 4.24
C ASP A 51 -24.19 -7.70 3.24
N SER A 52 -23.30 -8.21 2.40
CA SER A 52 -23.54 -9.35 1.51
C SER A 52 -23.63 -10.65 2.31
N PRO A 53 -24.49 -11.61 1.96
CA PRO A 53 -24.49 -12.95 2.56
C PRO A 53 -23.17 -13.72 2.42
N LEU A 54 -22.31 -13.32 1.47
CA LEU A 54 -20.96 -13.88 1.28
C LEU A 54 -19.93 -13.32 2.26
N SER A 55 -20.26 -12.23 2.96
CA SER A 55 -19.36 -11.56 3.88
C SER A 55 -19.27 -12.32 5.22
N PRO A 56 -18.07 -12.48 5.79
CA PRO A 56 -17.92 -12.98 7.16
C PRO A 56 -18.59 -12.05 8.20
N LEU A 57 -18.82 -10.77 7.85
CA LEU A 57 -19.48 -9.78 8.72
C LEU A 57 -21.01 -9.77 8.58
N TYR A 58 -21.59 -10.68 7.80
CA TYR A 58 -23.02 -10.70 7.53
C TYR A 58 -23.83 -11.06 8.77
N ASN A 59 -24.65 -10.12 9.25
CA ASN A 59 -25.61 -10.40 10.32
C ASN A 59 -26.99 -10.78 9.75
N PRO A 60 -27.42 -12.05 9.75
CA PRO A 60 -28.68 -12.48 9.14
C PRO A 60 -29.93 -11.86 9.77
N SER A 61 -29.87 -11.41 11.02
CA SER A 61 -30.99 -10.82 11.75
C SER A 61 -31.32 -9.38 11.30
N THR A 62 -30.48 -8.75 10.48
CA THR A 62 -30.70 -7.38 10.00
C THR A 62 -31.55 -7.37 8.73
N ASN A 63 -32.69 -6.67 8.76
CA ASN A 63 -33.57 -6.52 7.60
C ASN A 63 -32.99 -5.57 6.52
N LYS A 64 -33.54 -5.63 5.30
CA LYS A 64 -33.06 -4.84 4.15
C LYS A 64 -33.11 -3.33 4.37
N LEU A 65 -34.16 -2.81 5.02
CA LEU A 65 -34.31 -1.38 5.29
C LEU A 65 -33.22 -0.89 6.24
N ASN A 66 -32.98 -1.63 7.33
CA ASN A 66 -31.94 -1.30 8.29
C ASN A 66 -30.54 -1.37 7.66
N ARG A 67 -30.28 -2.32 6.74
CA ARG A 67 -29.01 -2.35 5.99
C ARG A 67 -28.82 -1.09 5.14
N LEU A 68 -29.86 -0.66 4.42
CA LEU A 68 -29.84 0.55 3.60
C LEU A 68 -29.65 1.81 4.46
N VAL A 69 -30.38 1.93 5.57
CA VAL A 69 -30.21 3.06 6.51
C VAL A 69 -28.78 3.07 7.08
N ASN A 70 -28.25 1.91 7.45
CA ASN A 70 -26.89 1.80 7.96
C ASN A 70 -25.84 2.16 6.91
N SER A 71 -26.01 1.78 5.64
CA SER A 71 -25.08 2.15 4.57
C SER A 71 -25.08 3.65 4.28
N PHE A 72 -26.24 4.30 4.30
CA PHE A 72 -26.34 5.77 4.22
C PHE A 72 -25.67 6.43 5.43
N ARG A 73 -25.94 5.97 6.65
CA ARG A 73 -25.34 6.51 7.88
C ARG A 73 -23.80 6.42 7.83
N ARG A 74 -23.24 5.28 7.41
CA ARG A 74 -21.79 5.12 7.22
C ARG A 74 -21.25 6.10 6.16
N SER A 75 -21.95 6.25 5.04
CA SER A 75 -21.56 7.17 3.96
C SER A 75 -21.54 8.63 4.41
N PHE A 76 -22.58 9.09 5.13
CA PHE A 76 -22.62 10.43 5.68
C PHE A 76 -21.54 10.67 6.74
N SER A 77 -21.26 9.67 7.59
CA SER A 77 -20.16 9.74 8.55
C SER A 77 -18.81 9.91 7.85
N ARG A 78 -18.51 9.11 6.82
CA ARG A 78 -17.27 9.25 6.03
C ARG A 78 -17.15 10.63 5.37
N ALA A 79 -18.21 11.12 4.74
CA ALA A 79 -18.22 12.44 4.11
C ALA A 79 -18.02 13.57 5.13
N SER A 80 -18.60 13.45 6.32
CA SER A 80 -18.40 14.39 7.42
C SER A 80 -16.95 14.40 7.90
N HIS A 81 -16.33 13.23 8.04
CA HIS A 81 -14.91 13.13 8.40
C HIS A 81 -14.00 13.77 7.36
N LEU A 82 -14.16 13.43 6.07
CA LEU A 82 -13.38 14.06 5.00
C LEU A 82 -13.53 15.58 5.01
N LYS A 83 -14.75 16.08 5.18
CA LYS A 83 -15.03 17.52 5.28
C LYS A 83 -14.37 18.16 6.50
N GLN A 84 -14.27 17.44 7.63
CA GLN A 84 -13.59 17.93 8.82
C GLN A 84 -12.07 17.96 8.62
N THR A 85 -11.48 16.91 8.04
CA THR A 85 -10.05 16.85 7.70
C THR A 85 -9.66 17.98 6.74
N LEU A 86 -10.51 18.29 5.75
CA LEU A 86 -10.29 19.41 4.82
C LEU A 86 -10.47 20.80 5.48
N LYS A 87 -11.16 20.87 6.62
CA LYS A 87 -11.40 22.12 7.37
C LYS A 87 -10.44 22.31 8.55
N SER A 88 -9.77 21.26 9.01
CA SER A 88 -8.83 21.32 10.13
C SER A 88 -7.48 21.88 9.69
N SER A 89 -7.48 23.18 9.40
CA SER A 89 -6.29 24.05 9.46
C SER A 89 -6.27 24.86 10.77
N THR A 90 -7.10 24.48 11.75
CA THR A 90 -7.17 25.12 13.08
C THR A 90 -6.95 24.07 14.16
N ASP A 91 -5.87 24.26 14.89
CA ASP A 91 -5.43 23.50 16.05
C ASP A 91 -6.57 23.30 17.06
N GLY A 92 -6.88 22.05 17.44
CA GLY A 92 -7.65 21.76 18.67
C GLY A 92 -9.07 21.17 18.59
N ILE A 93 -9.63 20.77 17.42
CA ILE A 93 -10.88 19.98 17.39
C ILE A 93 -10.63 18.60 16.78
N GLN A 94 -10.43 17.60 17.65
CA GLN A 94 -10.32 16.19 17.27
C GLN A 94 -11.63 15.45 17.57
N SER A 95 -12.27 14.88 16.54
CA SER A 95 -13.43 13.98 16.72
C SER A 95 -12.94 12.58 17.10
N GLN A 96 -13.63 11.91 18.02
CA GLN A 96 -13.39 10.48 18.26
C GLN A 96 -13.65 9.70 16.97
N ILE A 97 -12.63 8.96 16.51
CA ILE A 97 -12.75 8.03 15.39
C ILE A 97 -13.12 6.68 15.99
N VAL A 98 -14.17 6.06 15.45
CA VAL A 98 -14.62 4.73 15.86
C VAL A 98 -14.60 3.84 14.64
N TYR A 99 -13.89 2.72 14.73
CA TYR A 99 -13.87 1.73 13.66
C TYR A 99 -15.27 1.15 13.41
N ALA A 100 -15.63 1.04 12.13
CA ALA A 100 -16.95 0.61 11.69
C ALA A 100 -16.97 -0.75 10.99
N GLY A 101 -15.88 -1.53 11.08
CA GLY A 101 -15.85 -2.89 10.52
C GLY A 101 -15.47 -2.99 9.03
N GLY A 102 -14.85 -1.96 8.45
CA GLY A 102 -14.62 -1.88 6.99
C GLY A 102 -15.91 -1.79 6.17
N GLU A 103 -15.81 -1.52 4.86
CA GLU A 103 -16.97 -1.57 3.95
C GLU A 103 -16.90 -2.78 3.00
N TYR A 104 -15.70 -3.10 2.53
CA TYR A 104 -15.44 -4.22 1.64
C TYR A 104 -14.41 -5.16 2.26
N ILE A 105 -14.66 -6.45 2.08
CA ILE A 105 -13.80 -7.54 2.51
C ILE A 105 -13.40 -8.30 1.25
N MET A 106 -12.19 -8.83 1.25
CA MET A 106 -11.70 -9.72 0.20
C MET A 106 -11.23 -11.03 0.80
N LYS A 107 -11.46 -12.11 0.06
CA LYS A 107 -10.94 -13.44 0.36
C LYS A 107 -9.65 -13.66 -0.43
N LEU A 108 -8.59 -14.06 0.27
CA LEU A 108 -7.29 -14.37 -0.33
C LEU A 108 -6.58 -15.39 0.56
N SER A 109 -5.38 -15.78 0.17
CA SER A 109 -4.52 -16.64 0.98
C SER A 109 -3.10 -16.09 1.06
N VAL A 110 -2.38 -16.43 2.14
CA VAL A 110 -0.98 -16.07 2.37
C VAL A 110 -0.14 -17.33 2.56
N GLY A 111 1.08 -17.33 2.04
CA GLY A 111 2.05 -18.41 2.26
C GLY A 111 2.05 -19.52 1.23
N THR A 112 3.05 -20.40 1.37
CA THR A 112 3.20 -21.63 0.58
C THR A 112 3.47 -22.82 1.51
N PRO A 113 2.47 -23.70 1.79
CA PRO A 113 1.15 -23.76 1.13
C PRO A 113 0.20 -22.60 1.51
N PRO A 114 -0.79 -22.26 0.66
CA PRO A 114 -1.69 -21.13 0.91
C PRO A 114 -2.58 -21.32 2.14
N VAL A 115 -2.55 -20.37 3.07
CA VAL A 115 -3.42 -20.28 4.25
C VAL A 115 -4.50 -19.21 3.99
N PRO A 116 -5.81 -19.55 4.05
CA PRO A 116 -6.88 -18.62 3.74
C PRO A 116 -7.02 -17.52 4.79
N LEU A 117 -7.34 -16.30 4.34
CA LEU A 117 -7.56 -15.13 5.18
C LEU A 117 -8.67 -14.23 4.61
N PHE A 118 -9.25 -13.38 5.46
CA PHE A 118 -10.20 -12.34 5.07
C PHE A 118 -9.63 -10.96 5.36
N GLY A 119 -9.29 -10.24 4.27
CA GLY A 119 -8.75 -8.90 4.32
C GLY A 119 -9.84 -7.85 4.29
N ILE A 120 -9.83 -6.89 5.23
CA ILE A 120 -10.52 -5.62 5.07
C ILE A 120 -9.78 -4.82 4.01
N VAL A 121 -10.52 -4.31 3.03
CA VAL A 121 -9.95 -3.40 2.04
C VAL A 121 -9.77 -2.03 2.65
N ASP A 122 -8.53 -1.68 2.90
CA ASP A 122 -8.13 -0.37 3.38
C ASP A 122 -7.42 0.41 2.27
N ILE A 123 -7.89 1.63 2.04
CA ILE A 123 -7.32 2.58 1.08
C ILE A 123 -6.76 3.82 1.79
N GLY A 124 -6.82 3.84 3.12
CA GLY A 124 -6.46 4.96 3.98
C GLY A 124 -5.10 4.82 4.66
N SER A 125 -4.41 3.68 4.53
CA SER A 125 -3.02 3.52 4.96
C SER A 125 -2.13 2.86 3.90
N ASP A 126 -0.83 2.71 4.24
CA ASP A 126 0.22 2.38 3.28
C ASP A 126 0.81 0.96 3.45
N LEU A 127 0.30 0.15 4.40
CA LEU A 127 0.90 -1.14 4.76
C LEU A 127 -0.13 -2.26 4.95
N THR A 128 -0.15 -3.25 4.06
CA THR A 128 -0.87 -4.53 4.26
C THR A 128 -0.25 -5.31 5.41
N TRP A 129 -1.06 -5.85 6.32
CA TRP A 129 -0.58 -6.69 7.43
C TRP A 129 -1.60 -7.75 7.86
N THR A 130 -1.09 -8.81 8.50
CA THR A 130 -1.85 -9.94 9.07
C THR A 130 -1.23 -10.39 10.39
N GLN A 131 -2.01 -10.98 11.29
CA GLN A 131 -1.51 -11.49 12.57
C GLN A 131 -0.68 -12.77 12.37
N CYS A 132 0.52 -12.77 12.93
CA CYS A 132 1.52 -13.81 12.76
C CYS A 132 1.90 -14.54 14.05
N GLU A 133 2.35 -15.79 13.90
CA GLU A 133 3.00 -16.51 14.99
C GLU A 133 4.50 -16.19 15.10
N PRO A 134 5.07 -16.09 16.32
CA PRO A 134 4.35 -16.06 17.60
C PRO A 134 3.67 -14.71 17.81
N CYS A 135 2.43 -14.71 18.31
CA CYS A 135 1.81 -13.46 18.74
C CYS A 135 1.99 -13.25 20.25
N THR A 136 2.48 -12.06 20.62
CA THR A 136 2.67 -11.64 22.01
C THR A 136 1.37 -11.12 22.61
N GLN A 137 0.71 -10.19 21.91
CA GLN A 137 -0.58 -9.61 22.31
C GLN A 137 -1.41 -9.38 21.05
N CYS A 138 -2.35 -10.27 20.77
CA CYS A 138 -3.19 -10.20 19.58
C CYS A 138 -4.66 -10.20 19.97
N PHE A 139 -5.49 -9.56 19.16
CA PHE A 139 -6.91 -9.79 19.22
C PHE A 139 -7.24 -11.19 18.70
N LYS A 140 -8.30 -11.77 19.25
CA LYS A 140 -8.76 -13.10 18.84
C LYS A 140 -9.22 -13.08 17.38
N GLN A 141 -8.81 -14.07 16.61
CA GLN A 141 -9.29 -14.29 15.24
C GLN A 141 -9.84 -15.70 15.05
N ASN A 142 -10.80 -15.82 14.14
CA ASN A 142 -11.46 -17.09 13.79
C ASN A 142 -10.63 -17.95 12.83
N LEU A 143 -9.88 -17.32 11.93
CA LEU A 143 -8.91 -17.98 11.07
C LEU A 143 -7.56 -18.13 11.79
N PRO A 144 -6.72 -19.11 11.44
CA PRO A 144 -5.43 -19.31 12.09
C PRO A 144 -4.49 -18.12 11.85
N TYR A 145 -3.63 -17.81 12.82
CA TYR A 145 -2.52 -16.87 12.60
C TYR A 145 -1.64 -17.42 11.48
N PHE A 146 -1.07 -16.52 10.68
CA PHE A 146 -0.08 -16.93 9.71
C PHE A 146 1.18 -17.37 10.45
N ASP A 147 1.60 -18.63 10.32
CA ASP A 147 2.88 -19.09 10.88
C ASP A 147 3.98 -19.00 9.81
N PRO A 148 4.92 -18.05 9.93
CA PRO A 148 5.99 -17.88 8.96
C PRO A 148 6.89 -19.11 8.81
N LYS A 149 7.01 -19.93 9.86
CA LYS A 149 7.86 -21.14 9.86
C LYS A 149 7.31 -22.24 8.98
N HIS A 150 6.00 -22.21 8.68
CA HIS A 150 5.33 -23.20 7.86
C HIS A 150 5.17 -22.78 6.40
N SER A 151 5.64 -21.57 6.04
CA SER A 151 5.64 -21.11 4.65
C SER A 151 7.03 -21.22 4.04
N SER A 152 7.12 -21.90 2.90
CA SER A 152 8.37 -22.05 2.13
C SER A 152 8.76 -20.79 1.34
N THR A 153 7.86 -19.81 1.22
CA THR A 153 8.10 -18.56 0.48
C THR A 153 8.24 -17.33 1.38
N TYR A 154 8.15 -17.50 2.70
CA TYR A 154 8.33 -16.42 3.66
C TYR A 154 9.78 -15.92 3.69
N LYS A 155 9.95 -14.60 3.69
CA LYS A 155 11.26 -13.98 3.83
C LYS A 155 11.17 -12.68 4.63
N GLU A 156 11.76 -12.68 5.83
CA GLU A 156 11.91 -11.45 6.61
C GLU A 156 12.77 -10.42 5.87
N LEU A 157 12.39 -9.15 5.97
CA LEU A 157 13.14 -8.05 5.40
C LEU A 157 14.14 -7.49 6.41
N SER A 158 15.39 -7.38 5.97
CA SER A 158 16.42 -6.69 6.73
C SER A 158 16.21 -5.18 6.73
N CYS A 159 16.80 -4.50 7.70
CA CYS A 159 16.81 -3.04 7.79
C CYS A 159 17.43 -2.32 6.57
N ARG A 160 18.27 -3.01 5.81
CA ARG A 160 18.91 -2.48 4.58
C ARG A 160 18.02 -2.62 3.33
N SER A 161 16.80 -3.14 3.49
CA SER A 161 15.86 -3.22 2.37
C SER A 161 15.28 -1.85 2.08
N GLN A 162 15.12 -1.51 0.80
CA GLN A 162 14.53 -0.24 0.39
C GLN A 162 13.13 -0.04 0.97
N PHE A 163 12.34 -1.11 1.11
CA PHE A 163 11.01 -1.06 1.74
C PHE A 163 11.07 -0.63 3.21
N CYS A 164 12.07 -1.09 3.96
CA CYS A 164 12.29 -0.63 5.34
C CYS A 164 12.67 0.86 5.38
N GLU A 165 13.47 1.31 4.42
CA GLU A 165 13.84 2.72 4.29
C GLU A 165 12.62 3.61 4.01
N PHE A 166 11.69 3.15 3.16
CA PHE A 166 10.46 3.88 2.87
C PHE A 166 9.53 4.05 4.07
N LEU A 167 9.49 3.09 5.00
CA LEU A 167 8.73 3.21 6.25
C LEU A 167 9.39 4.12 7.29
N GLY A 168 10.60 4.61 7.02
CA GLY A 168 11.31 5.54 7.90
C GLY A 168 12.44 4.90 8.70
N SER A 169 13.28 4.07 8.07
CA SER A 169 14.51 3.50 8.69
C SER A 169 15.48 4.51 9.33
N ALA A 170 15.24 5.81 9.15
CA ALA A 170 15.91 6.88 9.89
C ALA A 170 15.50 6.95 11.37
N ASP A 171 14.40 6.30 11.77
CA ASP A 171 14.05 6.09 13.17
C ASP A 171 14.81 4.86 13.72
N PRO A 172 15.68 5.02 14.73
CA PRO A 172 16.38 3.92 15.38
C PRO A 172 15.45 2.85 15.97
N SER A 173 14.16 3.15 16.18
CA SER A 173 13.15 2.23 16.70
C SER A 173 12.64 1.21 15.67
N THR A 174 12.81 1.48 14.37
CA THR A 174 12.35 0.64 13.25
C THR A 174 13.22 -0.61 13.06
N CYS A 175 14.40 -0.64 13.67
CA CYS A 175 15.37 -1.71 13.47
C CYS A 175 15.72 -2.41 14.76
N THR A 176 15.51 -3.73 14.79
CA THR A 176 16.01 -4.55 15.89
C THR A 176 17.54 -4.47 15.93
N SER A 177 18.12 -4.49 17.14
CA SER A 177 19.55 -4.26 17.35
C SER A 177 20.42 -5.05 16.36
N ARG A 178 21.40 -4.36 15.73
CA ARG A 178 22.32 -4.87 14.68
C ARG A 178 21.71 -5.08 13.28
N ASP A 179 20.86 -4.16 12.82
CA ASP A 179 20.35 -4.10 11.44
C ASP A 179 19.62 -5.36 10.95
N SER A 180 19.17 -6.23 11.86
CA SER A 180 18.84 -7.60 11.48
C SER A 180 17.46 -7.74 10.86
N ILE A 181 16.44 -7.13 11.47
CA ILE A 181 15.04 -7.27 11.07
C ILE A 181 14.38 -5.89 11.08
N CYS A 182 13.68 -5.58 9.99
CA CYS A 182 12.88 -4.38 9.89
C CYS A 182 11.56 -4.56 10.65
N GLN A 183 11.36 -3.77 11.69
CA GLN A 183 10.13 -3.69 12.45
C GLN A 183 9.24 -2.59 11.87
N TYR A 184 7.93 -2.84 11.76
CA TYR A 184 6.95 -1.80 11.47
C TYR A 184 6.11 -1.51 12.70
N SER A 185 5.55 -0.30 12.75
CA SER A 185 4.48 0.08 13.66
C SER A 185 3.47 0.91 12.88
N THR A 186 2.21 0.49 12.87
CA THR A 186 1.10 1.25 12.28
C THR A 186 0.07 1.57 13.35
N HIS A 187 -0.40 2.82 13.36
CA HIS A 187 -1.40 3.31 14.30
C HIS A 187 -2.57 3.92 13.53
N TYR A 188 -3.78 3.51 13.89
CA TYR A 188 -5.03 3.94 13.30
C TYR A 188 -5.68 5.06 14.13
N GLY A 189 -6.53 5.86 13.49
CA GLY A 189 -7.18 7.01 14.14
C GLY A 189 -8.13 6.65 15.29
N ASP A 190 -8.59 5.40 15.35
CA ASP A 190 -9.39 4.82 16.44
C ASP A 190 -8.54 4.34 17.64
N ASN A 191 -7.22 4.57 17.59
CA ASN A 191 -6.18 4.08 18.51
C ASN A 191 -5.88 2.58 18.40
N SER A 192 -6.40 1.88 17.39
CA SER A 192 -5.93 0.54 17.08
C SER A 192 -4.52 0.58 16.52
N PHE A 193 -3.75 -0.47 16.70
CA PHE A 193 -2.37 -0.55 16.19
C PHE A 193 -1.98 -1.97 15.82
N SER A 194 -0.94 -2.06 14.99
CA SER A 194 -0.27 -3.31 14.64
C SER A 194 1.24 -3.09 14.63
N ILE A 195 1.97 -3.96 15.32
CA ILE A 195 3.44 -3.93 15.45
C ILE A 195 3.98 -5.31 15.13
N GLY A 196 5.00 -5.37 14.29
CA GLY A 196 5.57 -6.63 13.86
C GLY A 196 6.76 -6.48 12.93
N HIS A 197 7.10 -7.52 12.18
CA HIS A 197 8.22 -7.50 11.24
C HIS A 197 7.72 -7.28 9.81
N LEU A 198 8.47 -6.50 9.02
CA LEU A 198 8.28 -6.48 7.59
C LEU A 198 8.84 -7.77 6.98
N ALA A 199 8.06 -8.36 6.07
CA ALA A 199 8.43 -9.56 5.34
C ALA A 199 7.91 -9.51 3.90
N ALA A 200 8.45 -10.39 3.07
CA ALA A 200 7.93 -10.69 1.75
C ALA A 200 7.31 -12.09 1.78
N GLU A 201 6.17 -12.25 1.11
CA GLU A 201 5.45 -13.52 1.03
C GLU A 201 4.65 -13.63 -0.28
N THR A 202 4.18 -14.83 -0.61
CA THR A 202 3.25 -15.09 -1.69
C THR A 202 1.82 -14.90 -1.20
N PHE A 203 1.12 -13.96 -1.83
CA PHE A 203 -0.32 -13.76 -1.63
C PHE A 203 -1.07 -14.34 -2.81
N THR A 204 -2.07 -15.18 -2.56
CA THR A 204 -2.86 -15.83 -3.62
C THR A 204 -4.27 -15.29 -3.63
N PHE A 205 -4.68 -14.74 -4.77
CA PHE A 205 -6.06 -14.27 -5.00
C PHE A 205 -6.85 -15.28 -5.81
N GLU A 206 -8.16 -15.33 -5.61
CA GLU A 206 -9.06 -16.09 -6.46
C GLU A 206 -9.66 -15.14 -7.51
N SER A 207 -9.48 -15.47 -8.78
CA SER A 207 -10.02 -14.68 -9.89
C SER A 207 -11.53 -14.88 -9.99
N SER A 208 -12.30 -13.82 -9.86
CA SER A 208 -13.77 -13.88 -9.87
C SER A 208 -14.36 -14.21 -11.24
N THR A 209 -13.56 -14.13 -12.32
CA THR A 209 -14.01 -14.43 -13.68
C THR A 209 -13.98 -15.91 -14.04
N ASP A 210 -13.03 -16.67 -13.48
CA ASP A 210 -12.72 -18.05 -13.88
C ASP A 210 -12.31 -18.96 -12.70
N GLY A 211 -12.34 -18.45 -11.46
CA GLY A 211 -12.06 -19.21 -10.24
C GLY A 211 -10.60 -19.64 -10.08
N ARG A 212 -9.70 -19.21 -10.97
CA ARG A 212 -8.29 -19.60 -10.92
C ARG A 212 -7.59 -18.94 -9.73
N ALA A 213 -6.70 -19.69 -9.08
CA ALA A 213 -5.78 -19.15 -8.10
C ALA A 213 -4.69 -18.32 -8.81
N VAL A 214 -4.43 -17.12 -8.32
CA VAL A 214 -3.47 -16.15 -8.85
C VAL A 214 -2.45 -15.82 -7.78
N PRO A 215 -1.31 -16.52 -7.73
CA PRO A 215 -0.24 -16.21 -6.79
C PRO A 215 0.50 -14.95 -7.23
N ILE A 216 0.67 -14.03 -6.28
CA ILE A 216 1.47 -12.82 -6.37
C ILE A 216 2.67 -13.00 -5.43
N PRO A 217 3.83 -13.42 -5.95
CA PRO A 217 5.02 -13.64 -5.13
C PRO A 217 5.65 -12.31 -4.71
N ILE A 218 6.41 -12.34 -3.61
CA ILE A 218 7.20 -11.19 -3.12
C ILE A 218 6.32 -9.97 -2.81
N MET A 219 5.10 -10.19 -2.31
CA MET A 219 4.30 -9.11 -1.73
C MET A 219 4.90 -8.74 -0.37
N VAL A 220 5.31 -7.48 -0.23
CA VAL A 220 5.79 -6.95 1.05
C VAL A 220 4.60 -6.64 1.95
N PHE A 221 4.64 -7.15 3.16
CA PHE A 221 3.57 -7.02 4.15
C PHE A 221 4.13 -6.96 5.57
N GLY A 222 3.30 -6.51 6.51
CA GLY A 222 3.55 -6.58 7.94
C GLY A 222 3.09 -7.91 8.54
N CYS A 223 4.02 -8.61 9.17
CA CYS A 223 3.76 -9.80 9.96
C CYS A 223 3.60 -9.38 11.44
N GLY A 224 2.35 -9.21 11.87
CA GLY A 224 1.98 -8.62 13.16
C GLY A 224 2.20 -9.58 14.33
N HIS A 225 2.87 -9.10 15.38
CA HIS A 225 3.13 -9.87 16.60
C HIS A 225 2.54 -9.20 17.85
N ASN A 226 2.07 -7.96 17.70
CA ASN A 226 1.35 -7.21 18.72
C ASN A 226 0.30 -6.32 18.04
N ASP A 227 -0.95 -6.73 18.12
CA ASP A 227 -2.08 -6.16 17.41
C ASP A 227 -3.25 -5.97 18.39
N GLU A 228 -3.53 -4.72 18.77
CA GLU A 228 -4.57 -4.38 19.74
C GLU A 228 -5.44 -3.21 19.24
N GLY A 229 -6.69 -3.19 19.68
CA GLY A 229 -7.63 -2.14 19.31
C GLY A 229 -9.02 -2.68 18.96
N THR A 230 -9.74 -1.96 18.12
CA THR A 230 -11.10 -2.30 17.70
C THR A 230 -11.12 -3.20 16.46
N PHE A 231 -10.41 -4.32 16.49
CA PHE A 231 -10.44 -5.32 15.41
C PHE A 231 -11.58 -6.33 15.58
N ASN A 232 -12.07 -6.90 14.47
CA ASN A 232 -13.15 -7.90 14.47
C ASN A 232 -12.55 -9.30 14.28
N GLU A 233 -12.98 -10.29 15.07
CA GLU A 233 -12.48 -11.67 15.00
C GLU A 233 -12.68 -12.37 13.64
N THR A 234 -13.53 -11.83 12.74
CA THR A 234 -13.98 -12.50 11.50
C THR A 234 -13.43 -11.88 10.22
N ALA A 235 -12.97 -10.63 10.25
CA ALA A 235 -12.26 -9.98 9.16
C ALA A 235 -11.10 -9.24 9.80
N THR A 236 -9.96 -9.90 9.84
CA THR A 236 -8.91 -9.69 10.84
C THR A 236 -7.67 -9.07 10.21
N ASP A 237 -7.50 -9.23 8.90
CA ASP A 237 -6.31 -8.76 8.20
C ASP A 237 -6.62 -7.48 7.46
N THR A 238 -5.66 -6.57 7.39
CA THR A 238 -5.82 -5.33 6.63
C THR A 238 -5.09 -5.49 5.31
N VAL A 239 -5.83 -5.55 4.22
CA VAL A 239 -5.25 -5.60 2.87
C VAL A 239 -5.38 -4.23 2.24
N HIS A 240 -4.22 -3.65 1.93
CA HIS A 240 -4.14 -2.46 1.12
C HIS A 240 -4.16 -2.84 -0.35
N ILE A 241 -5.06 -2.19 -1.10
CA ILE A 241 -5.17 -2.37 -2.56
C ILE A 241 -4.20 -1.45 -3.32
N LEU A 242 -3.56 -0.50 -2.64
CA LEU A 242 -2.45 0.24 -3.24
C LEU A 242 -1.21 -0.66 -3.23
N LEU A 243 -1.02 -1.41 -4.33
CA LEU A 243 0.22 -2.14 -4.57
C LEU A 243 1.39 -1.15 -4.53
N PRO A 244 2.51 -1.48 -3.86
CA PRO A 244 3.67 -0.60 -3.77
C PRO A 244 4.43 -0.59 -5.10
N SER A 245 3.92 0.22 -6.03
CA SER A 245 4.63 0.79 -7.16
C SER A 245 3.72 1.88 -7.74
N ASP A 246 3.99 3.15 -7.42
CA ASP A 246 3.64 4.39 -8.16
C ASP A 246 3.09 5.55 -7.33
N PHE A 247 2.61 5.35 -6.09
CA PHE A 247 1.89 6.46 -5.42
C PHE A 247 2.77 7.60 -4.87
N ARG A 248 4.09 7.40 -4.74
CA ARG A 248 4.98 8.48 -4.26
C ARG A 248 5.25 9.57 -5.30
N GLN A 249 4.93 9.34 -6.59
CA GLN A 249 5.12 10.34 -7.64
C GLN A 249 3.84 11.09 -8.02
N THR A 250 2.65 10.52 -7.80
CA THR A 250 1.40 11.11 -8.33
C THR A 250 0.82 12.24 -7.47
N VAL A 251 1.14 12.32 -6.17
CA VAL A 251 0.59 13.40 -5.30
C VAL A 251 1.49 14.65 -5.27
N ALA A 252 2.73 14.56 -5.74
CA ALA A 252 3.67 15.69 -5.79
C ALA A 252 3.72 16.41 -7.15
N GLY A 253 2.88 16.00 -8.12
CA GLY A 253 3.05 16.41 -9.51
C GLY A 253 1.78 16.60 -10.31
N ASP A 254 0.70 17.12 -9.74
CA ASP A 254 -0.31 17.86 -10.53
C ASP A 254 -1.19 18.74 -9.63
N SER A 255 -0.79 19.99 -9.44
CA SER A 255 -1.65 21.02 -8.82
C SER A 255 -1.84 22.22 -9.74
N SER A 256 -1.67 22.05 -11.06
CA SER A 256 -1.79 23.16 -12.01
C SER A 256 -2.80 22.97 -13.15
N GLU A 257 -3.39 21.80 -13.37
CA GLU A 257 -4.29 21.60 -14.52
C GLU A 257 -5.69 21.10 -14.14
N CYS A 258 -6.37 21.82 -13.24
CA CYS A 258 -7.83 21.73 -13.13
C CYS A 258 -8.47 23.10 -12.91
N SER A 259 -8.28 23.99 -13.88
CA SER A 259 -9.10 25.19 -14.05
C SER A 259 -9.01 25.68 -15.48
N THR A 260 -9.74 25.05 -16.40
CA THR A 260 -10.38 25.76 -17.53
C THR A 260 -11.40 24.82 -18.20
N SER A 261 -12.68 25.17 -18.10
CA SER A 261 -13.65 24.89 -19.17
C SER A 261 -14.59 26.09 -19.29
N PRO A 262 -14.92 26.53 -20.51
CA PRO A 262 -15.68 27.74 -20.80
C PRO A 262 -17.19 27.46 -20.79
N GLU A 263 -18.00 28.50 -20.54
CA GLU A 263 -19.42 28.70 -20.91
C GLU A 263 -19.98 29.84 -20.02
N THR A 264 -20.75 30.85 -20.42
CA THR A 264 -21.26 31.36 -21.69
C THR A 264 -21.67 32.82 -21.41
N ARG A 265 -21.43 33.75 -22.35
CA ARG A 265 -22.02 35.10 -22.28
C ARG A 265 -23.54 35.01 -22.44
N GLN A 266 -24.29 35.69 -21.58
CA GLN A 266 -25.56 36.29 -21.96
C GLN A 266 -25.66 37.71 -21.39
N ASN A 267 -25.67 38.66 -22.31
CA ASN A 267 -26.10 40.04 -22.10
C ASN A 267 -27.62 40.07 -21.88
N VAL A 268 -28.10 40.76 -20.85
CA VAL A 268 -29.07 41.88 -20.89
C VAL A 268 -28.82 42.74 -19.66
#